data_AF-A0A223HMR8-F1
#
_entry.id   AF-A0A223HMR8-F1
#
_cell.length_a   1.000
_cell.length_b   1.000
_cell.length_c   1.000
_cell.angle_alpha   90.00
_cell.angle_beta   90.00
_cell.angle_gamma   90.00
#
_symmetry.space_group_name_H-M   'P 1'
#
loop_
_entity.id
_entity.type
_entity.pdbx_description
1 polymer ?
#
loop_
_entity_poly.entity_id
_entity_poly.type
_entity_poly.pdbx_seq_one_letter_code
_entity_poly.pdbx_strand_id
1 'polypeptide(L)'
;MRNRKETISRFERNHLIREGKKYRYYFFDYLYYRLYVVYRKYNEPARFSACGVLCMVSVIVLFFFSIFFASVLPDYWIFTRKNFTPSQGAVIGGGVSVLCFVIFYLRYTHKRTAAILLKYKGNSWNKLIPVWMILFFPLILFLTGIWIVRTIF
;
A
#
# COMPACT_ATOMS: atom_id res chain seq x y z
N MET A 1 -16.16 7.99 30.17
CA MET A 1 -16.48 8.78 28.95
C MET A 1 -17.21 7.88 27.95
N ARG A 2 -18.48 8.17 27.65
CA ARG A 2 -19.36 7.35 26.80
C ARG A 2 -19.03 7.66 25.33
N ASN A 3 -18.44 6.71 24.61
CA ASN A 3 -18.11 6.84 23.19
C ASN A 3 -19.42 6.98 22.38
N ARG A 4 -19.80 8.23 22.07
CA ARG A 4 -20.98 8.57 21.29
C ARG A 4 -20.72 8.09 19.86
N LYS A 5 -21.31 6.95 19.47
CA LYS A 5 -21.32 6.50 18.07
C LYS A 5 -22.10 7.53 17.27
N GLU A 6 -21.41 8.47 16.64
CA GLU A 6 -22.03 9.40 15.69
C GLU A 6 -22.69 8.59 14.57
N THR A 7 -24.01 8.56 14.59
CA THR A 7 -24.83 8.02 13.52
C THR A 7 -24.69 8.95 12.33
N ILE A 8 -23.79 8.61 11.41
CA ILE A 8 -23.61 9.29 10.12
C ILE A 8 -24.98 9.54 9.49
N SER A 9 -25.28 10.81 9.18
CA SER A 9 -26.57 11.21 8.64
C SER A 9 -26.87 10.50 7.32
N ARG A 10 -28.15 10.30 7.00
CA ARG A 10 -28.55 9.59 5.77
C ARG A 10 -28.02 10.29 4.50
N PHE A 11 -27.94 11.62 4.54
CA PHE A 11 -27.35 12.46 3.46
C PHE A 11 -25.85 12.25 3.32
N GLU A 12 -25.12 12.28 4.42
CA GLU A 12 -23.67 12.10 4.43
C GLU A 12 -23.27 10.69 4.00
N ARG A 13 -24.07 9.69 4.39
CA ARG A 13 -23.95 8.31 3.88
C ARG A 13 -24.16 8.25 2.36
N ASN A 14 -25.22 8.88 1.84
CA ASN A 14 -25.51 8.89 0.41
C ASN A 14 -24.42 9.63 -0.39
N HIS A 15 -23.85 10.69 0.18
CA HIS A 15 -22.71 11.39 -0.38
C HIS A 15 -21.47 10.49 -0.44
N LEU A 16 -21.12 9.81 0.66
CA LEU A 16 -20.02 8.85 0.70
C LEU A 16 -20.24 7.66 -0.26
N ILE A 17 -21.47 7.21 -0.46
CA ILE A 17 -21.81 6.16 -1.43
C ILE A 17 -21.62 6.67 -2.87
N ARG A 18 -22.04 7.91 -3.18
CA ARG A 18 -21.80 8.54 -4.48
C ARG A 18 -20.30 8.74 -4.74
N GLU A 19 -19.56 9.22 -3.75
CA GLU A 19 -18.10 9.31 -3.84
C GLU A 19 -17.48 7.92 -4.00
N GLY A 20 -17.92 6.91 -3.24
CA GLY A 20 -17.48 5.52 -3.35
C GLY A 20 -17.69 4.91 -4.75
N LYS A 21 -18.82 5.24 -5.39
CA LYS A 21 -19.11 4.86 -6.79
C LYS A 21 -18.22 5.59 -7.81
N LYS A 22 -17.73 6.79 -7.50
CA LYS A 22 -16.79 7.55 -8.35
C LYS A 22 -15.41 6.88 -8.44
N TYR A 23 -14.98 6.18 -7.39
CA TYR A 23 -13.70 5.49 -7.39
C TYR A 23 -13.81 4.15 -8.14
N ARG A 24 -12.96 3.91 -9.13
CA ARG A 24 -12.83 2.61 -9.82
C ARG A 24 -12.28 1.56 -8.84
N TYR A 25 -12.52 0.26 -9.07
CA TYR A 25 -11.95 -0.79 -8.22
C TYR A 25 -10.42 -0.82 -8.40
N TYR A 26 -9.69 -0.40 -7.36
CA TYR A 26 -8.24 -0.48 -7.29
C TYR A 26 -7.84 -1.52 -6.25
N PHE A 27 -6.93 -2.43 -6.62
CA PHE A 27 -6.38 -3.46 -5.74
C PHE A 27 -5.76 -2.86 -4.47
N PHE A 28 -5.02 -1.75 -4.60
CA PHE A 28 -4.46 -1.03 -3.45
C PHE A 28 -5.52 -0.50 -2.48
N ASP A 29 -6.67 -0.03 -2.97
CA ASP A 29 -7.77 0.45 -2.13
C ASP A 29 -8.43 -0.73 -1.36
N TYR A 30 -8.45 -1.94 -1.94
CA TYR A 30 -8.86 -3.17 -1.27
C TYR A 30 -7.85 -3.64 -0.21
N LEU A 31 -6.56 -3.60 -0.53
CA LEU A 31 -5.48 -3.95 0.40
C LEU A 31 -5.49 -3.00 1.60
N TYR A 32 -5.63 -1.70 1.33
CA TYR A 32 -5.83 -0.67 2.35
C TYR A 32 -7.01 -0.98 3.27
N TYR A 33 -8.18 -1.31 2.68
CA TYR A 33 -9.39 -1.67 3.42
C TYR A 33 -9.12 -2.81 4.40
N ARG A 34 -8.50 -3.89 3.94
CA ARG A 34 -8.25 -5.08 4.77
C ARG A 34 -7.27 -4.77 5.90
N LEU A 35 -6.15 -4.13 5.59
CA LEU A 35 -5.16 -3.71 6.59
C LEU A 35 -5.79 -2.79 7.63
N TYR A 36 -6.57 -1.79 7.18
CA TYR A 36 -7.23 -0.85 8.07
C TYR A 36 -8.18 -1.55 9.06
N VAL A 37 -9.02 -2.49 8.59
CA VAL A 37 -9.95 -3.23 9.45
C VAL A 37 -9.19 -4.07 10.49
N VAL A 38 -8.09 -4.68 10.09
CA VAL A 38 -7.23 -5.50 10.96
C VAL A 38 -6.59 -4.62 12.04
N TYR A 39 -5.89 -3.55 11.66
CA TYR A 39 -5.23 -2.68 12.63
C TYR A 39 -6.22 -1.99 13.57
N ARG A 40 -7.41 -1.64 13.09
CA ARG A 40 -8.49 -1.11 13.94
C ARG A 40 -8.96 -2.14 14.97
N LYS A 41 -8.96 -3.44 14.64
CA LYS A 41 -9.32 -4.51 15.58
C LYS A 41 -8.30 -4.64 16.71
N TYR A 42 -7.02 -4.39 16.42
CA TYR A 42 -5.92 -4.41 17.40
C TYR A 42 -5.70 -3.05 18.10
N ASN A 43 -6.58 -2.07 17.89
CA ASN A 43 -6.50 -0.74 18.48
C ASN A 43 -5.22 0.05 18.13
N GLU A 44 -4.60 -0.29 16.99
CA GLU A 44 -3.45 0.42 16.43
C GLU A 44 -3.89 1.62 15.58
N PRO A 45 -2.98 2.58 15.28
CA PRO A 45 -3.24 3.69 14.37
C PRO A 45 -3.46 3.17 12.93
N ALA A 46 -4.68 2.73 12.64
CA ALA A 46 -5.01 1.93 11.46
C ALA A 46 -4.70 2.60 10.12
N ARG A 47 -4.82 3.93 10.03
CA ARG A 47 -4.42 4.67 8.80
C ARG A 47 -2.90 4.62 8.61
N PHE A 48 -2.15 4.87 9.68
CA PHE A 48 -0.69 4.92 9.63
C PHE A 48 -0.11 3.55 9.30
N SER A 49 -0.52 2.51 10.03
CA SER A 49 -0.05 1.14 9.81
C SER A 49 -0.42 0.61 8.41
N ALA A 50 -1.66 0.84 7.95
CA ALA A 50 -2.07 0.43 6.60
C ALA A 50 -1.28 1.15 5.50
N CYS A 51 -1.03 2.46 5.63
CA CYS A 51 -0.18 3.20 4.70
C CYS A 51 1.28 2.72 4.75
N GLY A 52 1.78 2.34 5.92
CA GLY A 52 3.13 1.79 6.09
C GLY A 52 3.32 0.49 5.33
N VAL A 53 2.37 -0.45 5.44
CA VAL A 53 2.43 -1.72 4.68
C VAL A 53 2.31 -1.49 3.18
N LEU A 54 1.44 -0.58 2.74
CA LEU A 54 1.36 -0.22 1.32
C LEU A 54 2.65 0.42 0.81
N CYS A 55 3.29 1.27 1.63
CA CYS A 55 4.59 1.84 1.32
C CYS A 55 5.64 0.73 1.16
N MET A 56 5.72 -0.22 2.11
CA MET A 56 6.63 -1.37 2.01
C MET A 56 6.43 -2.15 0.71
N VAL A 57 5.17 -2.48 0.36
CA VAL A 57 4.87 -3.17 -0.91
C VAL A 57 5.36 -2.37 -2.11
N SER A 58 5.10 -1.07 -2.16
CA SER A 58 5.54 -0.22 -3.27
C SER A 58 7.05 -0.10 -3.36
N VAL A 59 7.75 0.05 -2.23
CA VAL A 59 9.22 0.12 -2.21
C VAL A 59 9.83 -1.19 -2.67
N ILE A 60 9.28 -2.35 -2.26
CA ILE A 60 9.75 -3.66 -2.72
C ILE A 60 9.57 -3.80 -4.23
N VAL A 61 8.40 -3.42 -4.78
CA VAL A 61 8.17 -3.46 -6.23
C VAL A 61 9.14 -2.55 -6.97
N LEU A 62 9.34 -1.31 -6.50
CA LEU A 62 10.29 -0.38 -7.10
C LEU A 62 11.73 -0.89 -7.04
N PHE A 63 12.10 -1.59 -5.97
CA PHE A 63 13.42 -2.21 -5.82
C PHE A 63 13.66 -3.31 -6.85
N PHE A 64 12.72 -4.24 -7.05
CA PHE A 64 12.89 -5.26 -8.10
C PHE A 64 12.83 -4.66 -9.51
N PHE A 65 12.04 -3.62 -9.69
CA PHE A 65 11.96 -2.90 -10.96
C PHE A 65 13.26 -2.16 -11.29
N SER A 66 13.96 -1.61 -10.29
CA SER A 66 15.27 -1.00 -10.50
C SER A 66 16.35 -2.03 -10.84
N ILE A 67 16.30 -3.22 -10.23
CA ILE A 67 17.18 -4.34 -10.61
C ILE A 67 16.95 -4.73 -12.07
N PHE A 68 15.68 -4.91 -12.47
CA PHE A 68 15.30 -5.24 -13.84
C PHE A 68 15.80 -4.19 -14.84
N PHE A 69 15.64 -2.91 -14.54
CA PHE A 69 16.15 -1.85 -15.41
C PHE A 69 17.68 -1.79 -15.44
N ALA A 70 18.36 -2.07 -14.33
CA ALA A 70 19.81 -2.14 -14.32
C ALA A 70 20.37 -3.26 -15.20
N SER A 71 19.66 -4.38 -15.32
CA SER A 71 20.02 -5.46 -16.23
C SER A 71 19.71 -5.18 -17.70
N VAL A 72 18.60 -4.48 -18.00
CA VAL A 72 18.18 -4.21 -19.39
C VAL A 72 18.87 -2.96 -19.97
N LEU A 73 19.16 -1.97 -19.13
CA LEU A 73 19.72 -0.67 -19.50
C LEU A 73 21.00 -0.35 -18.70
N PRO A 74 22.05 -1.19 -18.78
CA PRO A 74 23.25 -1.04 -17.96
C PRO A 74 24.05 0.24 -18.25
N ASP A 75 23.96 0.76 -19.48
CA ASP A 75 24.66 1.95 -19.95
C ASP A 75 24.00 3.27 -19.52
N TYR A 76 22.79 3.22 -18.95
CA TYR A 76 22.15 4.40 -18.41
C TYR A 76 22.72 4.74 -17.04
N TRP A 77 23.26 5.96 -16.93
CA TRP A 77 23.93 6.51 -15.75
C TRP A 77 23.26 6.23 -14.39
N ILE A 78 21.92 6.26 -14.37
CA ILE A 78 21.09 6.09 -13.15
C ILE A 78 21.13 4.64 -12.62
N PHE A 79 21.35 3.66 -13.48
CA PHE A 79 21.33 2.23 -13.12
C PHE A 79 22.72 1.59 -13.08
N THR A 80 23.77 2.35 -13.40
CA THR A 80 25.15 1.88 -13.34
C THR A 80 25.65 1.83 -11.89
N ARG A 81 25.95 0.61 -11.41
CA ARG A 81 26.43 0.33 -10.04
C ARG A 81 27.73 1.04 -9.65
N LYS A 82 28.53 1.49 -10.62
CA LYS A 82 29.82 2.18 -10.42
C LYS A 82 29.67 3.62 -9.91
N ASN A 83 28.49 4.23 -10.07
CA ASN A 83 28.27 5.65 -9.78
C ASN A 83 27.72 5.93 -8.38
N PHE A 84 27.33 4.89 -7.63
CA PHE A 84 26.69 5.05 -6.32
C PHE A 84 27.51 4.40 -5.21
N THR A 85 27.84 5.21 -4.21
CA THR A 85 28.31 4.68 -2.92
C THR A 85 27.14 4.08 -2.14
N PRO A 86 27.36 3.07 -1.27
CA PRO A 86 26.30 2.46 -0.47
C PRO A 86 25.49 3.48 0.35
N SER A 87 26.13 4.54 0.85
CA SER A 87 25.48 5.62 1.58
C SER A 87 24.54 6.45 0.70
N GLN A 88 24.94 6.80 -0.53
CA GLN A 88 24.07 7.49 -1.48
C GLN A 88 22.85 6.63 -1.88
N GLY A 89 23.06 5.33 -2.07
CA GLY A 89 21.97 4.39 -2.33
C GLY A 89 20.97 4.32 -1.17
N ALA A 90 21.45 4.30 0.07
CA ALA A 90 20.60 4.34 1.26
C ALA A 90 19.80 5.65 1.38
N VAL A 91 20.42 6.80 1.08
CA VAL A 91 19.73 8.10 1.09
C VAL A 91 18.64 8.16 0.02
N ILE A 92 18.92 7.68 -1.19
CA ILE A 92 17.92 7.63 -2.28
C ILE A 92 16.78 6.67 -1.90
N GLY A 93 17.09 5.47 -1.43
CA GLY A 93 16.10 4.50 -0.99
C GLY A 93 15.22 5.01 0.15
N GLY A 94 15.83 5.69 1.13
CA GLY A 94 15.12 6.36 2.22
C GLY A 94 14.21 7.48 1.71
N GLY A 95 14.70 8.34 0.83
CA GLY A 95 13.92 9.41 0.20
C GLY A 95 12.72 8.88 -0.58
N VAL A 96 12.90 7.85 -1.41
CA VAL A 96 11.82 7.19 -2.15
C VAL A 96 10.78 6.59 -1.19
N SER A 97 11.23 5.96 -0.09
CA SER A 97 10.35 5.38 0.92
C SER A 97 9.48 6.44 1.60
N VAL A 98 10.07 7.58 1.98
CA VAL A 98 9.33 8.72 2.57
C VAL A 98 8.31 9.27 1.58
N LEU A 99 8.71 9.47 0.32
CA LEU A 99 7.81 9.96 -0.73
C LEU A 99 6.62 9.00 -0.96
N CYS A 100 6.88 7.70 -1.08
CA CYS A 100 5.83 6.69 -1.21
C CYS A 100 4.86 6.74 -0.02
N PHE A 101 5.38 6.84 1.20
CA PHE A 101 4.55 6.94 2.40
C PHE A 101 3.67 8.20 2.38
N VAL A 102 4.24 9.36 2.06
CA VAL A 102 3.51 10.64 1.97
C VAL A 102 2.40 10.56 0.91
N ILE A 103 2.69 10.02 -0.28
CA ILE A 103 1.70 9.85 -1.35
C ILE A 103 0.52 8.99 -0.87
N PHE A 104 0.78 7.85 -0.22
CA PHE A 104 -0.30 7.01 0.30
C PHE A 104 -1.07 7.69 1.45
N TYR A 105 -0.36 8.36 2.35
CA TYR A 105 -0.97 9.04 3.47
C TYR A 105 -1.91 10.19 3.03
N LEU A 106 -1.48 10.98 2.03
CA LEU A 106 -2.30 12.01 1.41
C LEU A 106 -3.47 11.42 0.59
N ARG A 107 -3.24 10.31 -0.10
CA ARG A 107 -4.28 9.61 -0.88
C ARG A 107 -5.42 9.13 0.03
N TYR A 108 -5.11 8.55 1.19
CA TYR A 108 -6.09 7.95 2.10
C TYR A 108 -6.51 8.90 3.22
N THR A 109 -7.23 9.97 2.84
CA THR A 109 -7.86 10.89 3.80
C THR A 109 -8.96 10.20 4.62
N HIS A 110 -9.39 10.82 5.73
CA HIS A 110 -10.50 10.29 6.55
C HIS A 110 -11.79 10.08 5.74
N LYS A 111 -12.16 11.04 4.89
CA LYS A 111 -13.34 10.96 4.01
C LYS A 111 -13.25 9.78 3.05
N ARG A 112 -12.11 9.65 2.36
CA ARG A 112 -11.89 8.54 1.42
C ARG A 112 -11.86 7.19 2.13
N THR A 113 -11.26 7.11 3.31
CA THR A 113 -11.24 5.90 4.14
C THR A 113 -12.66 5.44 4.47
N ALA A 114 -13.53 6.36 4.88
CA ALA A 114 -14.93 6.03 5.18
C ALA A 114 -15.67 5.51 3.94
N ALA A 115 -15.46 6.14 2.78
CA ALA A 115 -16.04 5.69 1.51
C ALA A 115 -15.55 4.28 1.10
N ILE A 116 -14.23 4.02 1.22
CA ILE A 116 -13.63 2.71 0.95
C ILE A 116 -14.20 1.64 1.90
N LEU A 117 -14.30 1.94 3.20
CA LEU A 117 -14.87 1.03 4.19
C LEU A 117 -16.30 0.64 3.86
N LEU A 118 -17.13 1.59 3.42
CA LEU A 118 -18.50 1.32 3.00
C LEU A 118 -18.56 0.51 1.71
N LYS A 119 -17.70 0.83 0.73
CA LYS A 119 -17.66 0.17 -0.57
C LYS A 119 -17.24 -1.30 -0.49
N TYR A 120 -16.23 -1.62 0.30
CA TYR A 120 -15.69 -2.98 0.43
C TYR A 120 -16.33 -3.78 1.57
N LYS A 121 -17.27 -3.19 2.31
CA LYS A 121 -18.06 -3.89 3.33
C LYS A 121 -18.87 -5.02 2.67
N GLY A 122 -18.54 -6.26 3.03
CA GLY A 122 -19.23 -7.44 2.49
C GLY A 122 -18.78 -7.85 1.08
N ASN A 123 -17.67 -7.31 0.55
CA ASN A 123 -17.12 -7.74 -0.74
C ASN A 123 -16.80 -9.25 -0.72
N SER A 124 -17.09 -9.97 -1.81
CA SER A 124 -16.80 -11.41 -1.98
C SER A 124 -15.31 -11.72 -1.80
N TRP A 125 -14.43 -10.78 -2.18
CA TRP A 125 -12.99 -10.87 -1.99
C TRP A 125 -12.59 -11.02 -0.51
N ASN A 126 -13.44 -10.57 0.42
CA ASN A 126 -13.18 -10.72 1.85
C ASN A 126 -13.24 -12.19 2.30
N LYS A 127 -14.00 -13.03 1.59
CA LYS A 127 -14.10 -14.47 1.84
C LYS A 127 -12.94 -15.24 1.20
N LEU A 128 -12.46 -14.76 0.05
CA LEU A 128 -11.45 -15.46 -0.75
C LEU A 128 -10.03 -15.25 -0.23
N ILE A 129 -9.69 -14.05 0.24
CA ILE A 129 -8.33 -13.70 0.65
C ILE A 129 -8.24 -13.72 2.19
N PRO A 130 -7.49 -14.65 2.80
CA PRO A 130 -7.28 -14.69 4.25
C PRO A 130 -6.52 -13.46 4.75
N VAL A 131 -6.78 -13.03 5.99
CA VAL A 131 -6.07 -11.88 6.60
C VAL A 131 -4.57 -12.11 6.67
N TRP A 132 -4.15 -13.31 7.09
CA TRP A 132 -2.73 -13.67 7.19
C TRP A 132 -1.99 -13.51 5.86
N MET A 133 -2.62 -13.87 4.74
CA MET A 133 -2.01 -13.73 3.42
C MET A 133 -1.75 -12.26 3.06
N ILE A 134 -2.58 -11.32 3.53
CA ILE A 134 -2.39 -9.88 3.32
C ILE A 134 -1.26 -9.34 4.19
N LEU A 135 -1.14 -9.83 5.43
CA LEU A 135 -0.06 -9.42 6.34
C LEU A 135 1.31 -9.94 5.88
N PHE A 136 1.35 -11.17 5.36
CA PHE A 136 2.56 -11.76 4.78
C PHE A 136 2.81 -11.34 3.33
N PHE A 137 1.90 -10.58 2.71
CA PHE A 137 2.02 -10.17 1.31
C PHE A 137 3.36 -9.47 0.97
N PRO A 138 3.88 -8.52 1.78
CA PRO A 138 5.19 -7.93 1.51
C PRO A 138 6.33 -8.96 1.49
N LEU A 139 6.30 -9.93 2.41
CA LEU A 139 7.31 -10.97 2.52
C LEU A 139 7.23 -11.94 1.34
N ILE A 140 6.02 -12.39 0.97
CA ILE A 140 5.80 -13.23 -0.21
C ILE A 140 6.32 -12.50 -1.45
N LEU A 141 5.95 -11.24 -1.62
CA LEU A 141 6.35 -10.42 -2.77
C LEU A 141 7.88 -10.27 -2.84
N PHE A 142 8.53 -10.05 -1.69
CA PHE A 142 9.99 -9.98 -1.60
C PHE A 142 10.68 -11.29 -1.99
N LEU A 143 10.24 -12.43 -1.44
CA LEU A 143 10.79 -13.74 -1.77
C LEU A 143 10.58 -14.11 -3.24
N THR A 144 9.39 -13.83 -3.79
CA THR A 144 9.12 -14.06 -5.21
C THR A 144 10.01 -13.19 -6.10
N GLY A 145 10.29 -11.95 -5.72
CA GLY A 145 11.19 -11.08 -6.45
C GLY A 145 12.62 -11.63 -6.47
N ILE A 146 13.13 -12.12 -5.33
CA ILE A 146 14.46 -12.77 -5.27
C ILE A 146 14.49 -13.99 -6.19
N TRP A 147 13.45 -14.82 -6.15
CA TRP A 147 13.36 -16.02 -6.99
C TRP A 147 13.35 -15.67 -8.49
N ILE A 148 12.62 -14.64 -8.90
CA ILE A 148 12.59 -14.16 -10.28
C ILE A 148 13.96 -13.64 -10.70
N VAL A 149 14.58 -12.77 -9.88
CA VAL A 149 15.90 -12.23 -10.19
C VAL A 149 16.91 -13.35 -10.38
N ARG A 150 16.95 -14.34 -9.48
CA ARG A 150 17.86 -15.49 -9.58
C ARG A 150 17.61 -16.38 -10.81
N THR A 151 16.39 -16.39 -11.33
CA THR A 151 16.01 -17.27 -12.45
C THR A 151 16.26 -16.59 -13.80
N ILE A 152 16.13 -15.26 -13.86
CA ILE A 152 16.21 -14.48 -15.11
C ILE A 152 17.58 -13.82 -15.30
N PHE A 153 18.27 -13.43 -14.22
CA PHE A 153 19.55 -12.72 -14.22
C PHE A 153 20.64 -13.51 -13.51
#